data_AF-A0A2D4F7N5-F1
#
_entry.id   AF-A0A2D4F7N5-F1
#
_cell.length_a   1.000
_cell.length_b   1.000
_cell.length_c   1.000
_cell.angle_alpha   90.00
_cell.angle_beta   90.00
_cell.angle_gamma   90.00
#
_symmetry.space_group_name_H-M   'P 1'
#
loop_
_entity.id
_entity.type
_entity.pdbx_description
1 polymer ?
#
loop_
_entity_poly.entity_id
_entity_poly.type
_entity_poly.pdbx_seq_one_letter_code
_entity_poly.pdbx_strand_id
1 'polypeptide(L)'
;EAEQTEGFIRMFSVGYLIQCCLRIPSAFRHLFTKPSRLLSLFYNKENFQLGAFLGSFVSIYKGTSCFLRWVRNLDDEVHALIAGPLAGLSMMFYRSTTISMYLASKLVETMYFKGIETGKVPYFPHADSIIYAVSTAICFQAAVMEVQNLRPSYWKFLLRLTRGRFSVMNRKVLDAFGTEASRNFKDFCPELDPRYTVFPPERPLEKSWN
;
A
#
# COMPACT_ATOMS: atom_id res chain seq x y z
N GLU A 1 6.21 -32.96 16.80
CA GLU A 1 5.45 -32.94 15.51
C GLU A 1 3.97 -32.59 15.70
N ALA A 2 3.23 -33.23 16.62
CA ALA A 2 1.81 -32.92 16.87
C ALA A 2 1.51 -31.44 17.21
N GLU A 3 2.40 -30.76 17.95
CA GLU A 3 2.20 -29.35 18.32
C GLU A 3 2.35 -28.36 17.14
N GLN A 4 3.12 -28.73 16.11
CA GLN A 4 3.30 -27.89 14.92
C GLN A 4 2.08 -27.96 14.01
N THR A 5 1.51 -29.16 13.82
CA THR A 5 0.29 -29.36 13.02
C THR A 5 -0.93 -28.72 13.70
N GLU A 6 -1.04 -28.79 15.03
CA GLU A 6 -2.09 -28.11 15.78
C GLU A 6 -2.01 -26.58 15.62
N GLY A 7 -0.80 -26.01 15.71
CA GLY A 7 -0.56 -24.58 15.52
C GLY A 7 -0.94 -24.10 14.11
N PHE A 8 -0.62 -24.90 13.09
CA PHE A 8 -1.03 -24.64 11.71
C PHE A 8 -2.54 -24.60 11.56
N ILE A 9 -3.23 -25.66 12.01
CA ILE A 9 -4.68 -25.83 11.85
C ILE A 9 -5.44 -24.72 12.57
N ARG A 10 -5.01 -24.36 13.79
CA ARG A 10 -5.63 -23.30 14.59
C ARG A 10 -5.50 -21.92 13.93
N MET A 11 -4.34 -21.60 13.37
CA MET A 11 -4.11 -20.29 12.76
C MET A 11 -4.69 -20.20 11.35
N PHE A 12 -4.72 -21.31 10.63
CA PHE A 12 -5.47 -21.46 9.39
C PHE A 12 -6.98 -21.25 9.62
N SER A 13 -7.56 -21.88 10.63
CA SER A 13 -8.99 -21.75 10.94
C SER A 13 -9.37 -20.36 11.41
N VAL A 14 -8.55 -19.70 12.24
CA VAL A 14 -8.74 -18.28 12.62
C VAL A 14 -8.68 -17.37 11.41
N GLY A 15 -7.70 -17.55 10.52
CA GLY A 15 -7.57 -16.79 9.29
C GLY A 15 -8.78 -16.93 8.37
N TYR A 16 -9.28 -18.16 8.22
CA TYR A 16 -10.48 -18.45 7.46
C TYR A 16 -11.73 -17.80 8.07
N LEU A 17 -11.90 -17.93 9.40
CA LEU A 17 -13.03 -17.37 10.14
C LEU A 17 -13.10 -15.84 10.01
N ILE A 18 -11.97 -15.14 10.14
CA ILE A 18 -11.91 -13.67 10.03
C ILE A 18 -12.38 -13.21 8.64
N GLN A 19 -11.95 -13.85 7.55
CA GLN A 19 -12.41 -13.46 6.22
C GLN A 19 -13.88 -13.79 5.96
N CYS A 20 -14.37 -14.91 6.48
CA CYS A 20 -15.79 -15.21 6.46
C CYS A 20 -16.59 -14.11 7.19
N CYS A 21 -16.18 -13.73 8.41
CA CYS A 21 -16.82 -12.68 9.20
C CYS A 21 -16.80 -11.31 8.51
N LEU A 22 -15.70 -10.91 7.87
CA LEU A 22 -15.61 -9.61 7.18
C LEU A 22 -16.49 -9.55 5.91
N ARG A 23 -16.74 -10.69 5.25
CA ARG A 23 -17.56 -10.76 4.03
C ARG A 23 -19.06 -10.93 4.32
N ILE A 24 -19.43 -11.49 5.48
CA ILE A 24 -20.84 -11.71 5.87
C ILE A 24 -21.68 -10.42 5.83
N PRO A 25 -21.28 -9.26 6.40
CA PRO A 25 -22.08 -8.04 6.37
C PRO A 25 -22.34 -7.52 4.94
N SER A 26 -21.31 -7.60 4.08
CA SER A 26 -21.41 -7.19 2.68
C SER A 26 -22.27 -8.12 1.82
N ALA A 27 -22.34 -9.41 2.20
CA ALA A 27 -23.14 -10.43 1.53
C ALA A 27 -24.52 -10.62 2.17
N PHE A 28 -24.80 -10.06 3.36
CA PHE A 28 -26.02 -10.30 4.14
C PHE A 28 -27.30 -9.94 3.37
N ARG A 29 -27.28 -8.86 2.59
CA ARG A 29 -28.38 -8.48 1.69
C ARG A 29 -28.63 -9.49 0.57
N HIS A 30 -27.59 -10.17 0.09
CA HIS A 30 -27.68 -11.21 -0.95
C HIS A 30 -27.89 -12.61 -0.39
N LEU A 31 -27.64 -12.80 0.91
CA LEU A 31 -27.76 -14.04 1.67
C LEU A 31 -29.20 -14.55 1.68
N PHE A 32 -30.16 -13.64 1.87
CA PHE A 32 -31.58 -13.95 1.88
C PHE A 32 -32.17 -14.23 0.50
N THR A 33 -31.53 -13.78 -0.58
CA THR A 33 -32.06 -13.93 -1.94
C THR A 33 -31.49 -15.14 -2.69
N LYS A 34 -30.24 -15.55 -2.45
CA LYS A 34 -29.61 -16.71 -3.12
C LYS A 34 -28.58 -17.44 -2.23
N PRO A 35 -28.98 -18.48 -1.47
CA PRO A 35 -28.07 -19.23 -0.57
C PRO A 35 -27.02 -20.07 -1.32
N SER A 36 -27.20 -20.38 -2.60
CA SER A 36 -26.21 -21.15 -3.39
C SER A 36 -24.90 -20.40 -3.67
N ARG A 37 -24.91 -19.06 -3.63
CA ARG A 37 -23.69 -18.22 -3.76
C ARG A 37 -22.85 -18.18 -2.47
N LEU A 38 -23.39 -18.69 -1.38
CA LEU A 38 -22.77 -18.70 -0.06
C LEU A 38 -21.65 -19.76 -0.01
N LEU A 39 -21.91 -20.94 -0.58
CA LEU A 39 -20.90 -22.00 -0.77
C LEU A 39 -19.76 -21.53 -1.69
N SER A 40 -20.05 -20.78 -2.76
CA SER A 40 -19.01 -20.21 -3.62
C SER A 40 -18.21 -19.09 -2.95
N LEU A 41 -18.77 -18.43 -1.93
CA LEU A 41 -18.10 -17.41 -1.11
C LEU A 41 -17.17 -18.04 -0.06
N PHE A 42 -17.54 -19.19 0.50
CA PHE A 42 -16.64 -20.02 1.31
C PHE A 42 -15.51 -20.65 0.49
N TYR A 43 -15.79 -21.01 -0.77
CA TYR A 43 -14.81 -21.49 -1.75
C TYR A 43 -14.21 -20.34 -2.59
N ASN A 44 -13.90 -19.21 -1.96
CA ASN A 44 -13.24 -18.11 -2.65
C ASN A 44 -11.72 -18.21 -2.47
N LYS A 45 -10.96 -18.06 -3.56
CA LYS A 45 -9.50 -18.24 -3.58
C LYS A 45 -8.81 -17.32 -2.56
N GLU A 46 -9.37 -16.13 -2.32
CA GLU A 46 -8.83 -15.13 -1.37
C GLU A 46 -8.89 -15.59 0.10
N ASN A 47 -9.99 -16.25 0.50
CA ASN A 47 -10.16 -16.78 1.86
C ASN A 47 -9.16 -17.91 2.12
N PHE A 48 -8.99 -18.78 1.12
CA PHE A 48 -8.01 -19.87 1.19
C PHE A 48 -6.57 -19.33 1.22
N GLN A 49 -6.25 -18.33 0.40
CA GLN A 49 -4.91 -17.73 0.37
C GLN A 49 -4.53 -17.06 1.70
N LEU A 50 -5.47 -16.41 2.37
CA LEU A 50 -5.19 -15.81 3.68
C LEU A 50 -5.02 -16.89 4.76
N GLY A 51 -5.90 -17.89 4.80
CA GLY A 51 -5.74 -19.04 5.69
C GLY A 51 -4.38 -19.73 5.47
N ALA A 52 -4.02 -19.98 4.22
CA ALA A 52 -2.73 -20.56 3.83
C ALA A 52 -1.55 -19.69 4.27
N PHE A 53 -1.63 -18.36 4.10
CA PHE A 53 -0.62 -17.42 4.59
C PHE A 53 -0.45 -17.49 6.12
N LEU A 54 -1.54 -17.38 6.88
CA LEU A 54 -1.49 -17.37 8.35
C LEU A 54 -1.03 -18.71 8.92
N GLY A 55 -1.53 -19.82 8.37
CA GLY A 55 -1.09 -21.16 8.74
C GLY A 55 0.40 -21.35 8.46
N SER A 56 0.84 -21.10 7.22
CA SER A 56 2.24 -21.29 6.83
C SER A 56 3.20 -20.35 7.55
N PHE A 57 2.79 -19.11 7.83
CA PHE A 57 3.57 -18.18 8.66
C PHE A 57 3.91 -18.79 10.02
N VAL A 58 2.90 -19.32 10.71
CA VAL A 58 3.07 -19.89 12.06
C VAL A 58 3.87 -21.18 12.04
N SER A 59 3.63 -22.05 11.04
CA SER A 59 4.42 -23.27 10.85
C SER A 59 5.88 -22.99 10.57
N ILE A 60 6.19 -22.05 9.67
CA ILE A 60 7.58 -21.68 9.36
C ILE A 60 8.22 -21.05 10.60
N TYR A 61 7.55 -20.13 11.29
CA TYR A 61 8.09 -19.50 12.49
C TYR A 61 8.44 -20.51 13.59
N LYS A 62 7.48 -21.37 13.97
CA LYS A 62 7.71 -22.41 14.98
C LYS A 62 8.70 -23.47 14.50
N GLY A 63 8.64 -23.84 13.22
CA GLY A 63 9.56 -24.79 12.58
C GLY A 63 11.00 -24.32 12.64
N THR A 64 11.27 -23.09 12.17
CA THR A 64 12.58 -22.47 12.23
C THR A 64 13.06 -22.28 13.66
N SER A 65 12.20 -21.81 14.57
CA SER A 65 12.57 -21.63 15.98
C SER A 65 12.97 -22.94 16.66
N CYS A 66 12.20 -24.02 16.44
CA CYS A 66 12.51 -25.35 16.96
C CYS A 66 13.81 -25.90 16.35
N PHE A 67 14.00 -25.73 15.04
CA PHE A 67 15.21 -26.17 14.36
C PHE A 67 16.47 -25.46 14.91
N LEU A 68 16.43 -24.14 15.07
CA LEU A 68 17.58 -23.40 15.63
C LEU A 68 17.85 -23.78 17.10
N ARG A 69 16.81 -24.02 17.91
CA ARG A 69 16.95 -24.51 19.30
C ARG A 69 17.64 -25.86 19.36
N TRP A 70 17.24 -26.77 18.47
CA TRP A 70 17.84 -28.10 18.36
C TRP A 70 19.33 -28.01 17.98
N VAL A 71 19.69 -27.12 17.05
CA VAL A 71 21.08 -26.93 16.62
C VAL A 71 21.95 -26.23 17.68
N ARG A 72 21.45 -25.17 18.35
CA ARG A 72 22.24 -24.35 19.28
C ARG A 72 22.10 -24.75 20.75
N ASN A 73 21.14 -25.61 21.12
CA ASN A 73 20.81 -25.98 22.51
C ASN A 73 20.66 -24.76 23.46
N LEU A 74 20.29 -23.60 22.93
CA LEU A 74 20.18 -22.33 23.64
C LEU A 74 18.90 -21.63 23.20
N ASP A 75 18.19 -21.04 24.17
CA ASP A 75 16.99 -20.23 23.92
C ASP A 75 17.37 -18.74 23.89
N ASP A 76 17.79 -18.26 22.72
CA ASP A 76 18.20 -16.86 22.51
C ASP A 76 17.20 -16.07 21.65
N GLU A 77 17.11 -14.75 21.88
CA GLU A 77 16.29 -13.82 21.08
C GLU A 77 16.69 -13.80 19.58
N VAL A 78 17.90 -14.24 19.25
CA VAL A 78 18.41 -14.42 17.88
C VAL A 78 17.58 -15.41 17.06
N HIS A 79 16.94 -16.39 17.72
CA HIS A 79 16.06 -17.35 17.07
C HIS A 79 14.85 -16.66 16.45
N ALA A 80 14.24 -15.72 17.18
CA ALA A 80 13.11 -14.93 16.70
C ALA A 80 13.53 -13.99 15.55
N LEU A 81 14.76 -13.45 15.62
CA LEU A 81 15.31 -12.58 14.56
C LEU A 81 15.47 -13.31 13.22
N ILE A 82 15.79 -14.60 13.23
CA ILE A 82 15.92 -15.43 12.02
C ILE A 82 14.57 -16.01 11.59
N ALA A 83 13.78 -16.52 12.55
CA ALA A 83 12.49 -17.14 12.27
C ALA A 83 11.46 -16.15 11.72
N GLY A 84 11.49 -14.88 12.13
CA GLY A 84 10.55 -13.85 11.68
C GLY A 84 10.61 -13.60 10.16
N PRO A 85 11.78 -13.21 9.60
CA PRO A 85 11.95 -13.01 8.16
C PRO A 85 11.65 -14.26 7.33
N LEU A 86 12.07 -15.44 7.79
CA LEU A 86 11.77 -16.73 7.15
C LEU A 86 10.27 -17.00 7.12
N ALA A 87 9.57 -16.77 8.23
CA ALA A 87 8.12 -16.86 8.29
C ALA A 87 7.45 -15.85 7.36
N GLY A 88 8.00 -14.63 7.24
CA GLY A 88 7.50 -13.59 6.33
C GLY A 88 7.45 -13.99 4.86
N LEU A 89 8.27 -14.97 4.42
CA LEU A 89 8.20 -15.53 3.07
C LEU A 89 6.86 -16.22 2.78
N SER A 90 6.11 -16.63 3.81
CA SER A 90 4.74 -17.14 3.66
C SER A 90 3.81 -16.14 2.97
N MET A 91 4.14 -14.84 3.00
CA MET A 91 3.34 -13.81 2.35
C MET A 91 3.24 -13.99 0.84
N MET A 92 4.13 -14.79 0.23
CA MET A 92 4.02 -15.22 -1.16
C MET A 92 2.71 -15.96 -1.47
N PHE A 93 2.09 -16.62 -0.49
CA PHE A 93 0.78 -17.27 -0.64
C PHE A 93 -0.38 -16.26 -0.74
N TYR A 94 -0.22 -15.07 -0.17
CA TYR A 94 -1.22 -14.00 -0.18
C TYR A 94 -0.69 -12.74 -0.88
N ARG A 95 -0.77 -12.74 -2.21
CA ARG A 95 -0.26 -11.67 -3.10
C ARG A 95 -1.15 -10.42 -3.12
N SER A 96 -1.27 -9.75 -1.98
CA SER A 96 -1.89 -8.43 -1.89
C SER A 96 -0.83 -7.39 -1.51
N THR A 97 -0.43 -6.55 -2.48
CA THR A 97 0.54 -5.47 -2.26
C THR A 97 0.08 -4.54 -1.14
N THR A 98 -1.22 -4.26 -1.04
CA THR A 98 -1.78 -3.40 0.01
C THR A 98 -1.56 -3.97 1.40
N ILE A 99 -1.83 -5.26 1.59
CA ILE A 99 -1.71 -5.91 2.90
C ILE A 99 -0.24 -6.14 3.25
N SER A 100 0.59 -6.49 2.27
CA SER A 100 2.05 -6.60 2.46
C SER A 100 2.67 -5.27 2.89
N MET A 101 2.33 -4.19 2.19
CA MET A 101 2.80 -2.85 2.54
C MET A 101 2.28 -2.40 3.92
N TYR A 102 1.04 -2.76 4.28
CA TYR A 102 0.49 -2.48 5.60
C TYR A 102 1.23 -3.21 6.73
N LEU A 103 1.46 -4.53 6.58
CA LEU A 103 2.20 -5.31 7.56
C LEU A 103 3.64 -4.82 7.69
N ALA A 104 4.31 -4.50 6.58
CA ALA A 104 5.66 -3.94 6.59
C ALA A 104 5.70 -2.59 7.33
N SER A 105 4.73 -1.71 7.09
CA SER A 105 4.61 -0.43 7.80
C SER A 105 4.41 -0.63 9.31
N LYS A 106 3.52 -1.55 9.71
CA LYS A 106 3.30 -1.90 11.12
C LYS A 106 4.51 -2.54 11.79
N LEU A 107 5.30 -3.31 11.03
CA LEU A 107 6.56 -3.85 11.52
C LEU A 107 7.56 -2.73 11.82
N VAL A 108 7.73 -1.78 10.89
CA VAL A 108 8.60 -0.61 11.08
C VAL A 108 8.15 0.24 12.28
N GLU A 109 6.84 0.49 12.40
CA GLU A 109 6.26 1.23 13.52
C GLU A 109 6.56 0.54 14.87
N THR A 110 6.32 -0.77 14.95
CA THR A 110 6.61 -1.56 16.17
C THR A 110 8.10 -1.56 16.51
N MET A 111 8.98 -1.72 15.51
CA MET A 111 10.42 -1.70 15.71
C MET A 111 10.91 -0.33 16.19
N TYR A 112 10.33 0.76 15.66
CA TYR A 112 10.63 2.12 16.09
C TYR A 112 10.26 2.33 17.56
N PHE A 113 9.04 1.96 17.98
CA PHE A 113 8.63 2.07 19.39
C PHE A 113 9.47 1.20 20.33
N LYS A 114 9.77 -0.06 19.96
CA LYS A 114 10.70 -0.90 20.72
C LYS A 114 12.11 -0.29 20.80
N GLY A 115 12.54 0.40 19.74
CA GLY A 115 13.79 1.14 19.71
C GLY A 115 13.81 2.33 20.68
N ILE A 116 12.69 3.04 20.82
CA ILE A 116 12.53 4.14 21.78
C ILE A 116 12.57 3.60 23.21
N GLU A 117 11.83 2.52 23.48
CA GLU A 117 11.80 1.88 24.80
C GLU A 117 13.19 1.39 25.26
N THR A 118 14.00 0.90 24.32
CA THR A 118 15.39 0.48 24.59
C THR A 118 16.39 1.64 24.62
N GLY A 119 15.94 2.88 24.45
CA GLY A 119 16.77 4.09 24.48
C GLY A 119 17.72 4.22 23.28
N LYS A 120 17.52 3.45 22.20
CA LYS A 120 18.41 3.44 21.02
C LYS A 120 18.07 4.50 19.98
N VAL A 121 16.81 4.92 19.91
CA VAL A 121 16.35 5.94 18.97
C VAL A 121 15.58 7.05 19.71
N PRO A 122 15.75 8.32 19.32
CA PRO A 122 15.00 9.42 19.92
C PRO A 122 13.54 9.44 19.43
N TYR A 123 12.64 9.92 20.29
CA TYR A 123 11.24 10.14 19.93
C TYR A 123 11.08 11.46 19.17
N PHE A 124 10.56 11.38 17.94
CA PHE A 124 10.23 12.54 17.13
C PHE A 124 8.73 12.88 17.24
N PRO A 125 8.35 14.04 17.82
CA PRO A 125 6.98 14.51 17.78
C PRO A 125 6.57 14.84 16.34
N HIS A 126 5.33 14.54 15.97
CA HIS A 126 4.75 14.80 14.63
C HIS A 126 5.49 14.14 13.45
N ALA A 127 6.19 13.03 13.69
CA ALA A 127 6.88 12.28 12.63
C ALA A 127 5.92 11.84 11.50
N ASP A 128 4.68 11.51 11.84
CA ASP A 128 3.60 11.19 10.90
C ASP A 128 3.34 12.31 9.89
N SER A 129 3.34 13.57 10.36
CA SER A 129 3.14 14.75 9.53
C SER A 129 4.33 14.99 8.60
N ILE A 130 5.56 14.77 9.08
CA ILE A 130 6.77 14.89 8.26
C ILE A 130 6.79 13.83 7.17
N ILE A 131 6.52 12.56 7.52
CA ILE A 131 6.47 11.45 6.58
C ILE A 131 5.39 11.72 5.52
N TYR A 132 4.22 12.20 5.95
CA TYR A 132 3.14 12.57 5.05
C TYR A 132 3.56 13.71 4.10
N ALA A 133 4.18 14.78 4.63
CA ALA A 133 4.60 15.93 3.84
C ALA A 133 5.65 15.54 2.79
N VAL A 134 6.68 14.77 3.18
CA VAL A 134 7.73 14.29 2.26
C VAL A 134 7.16 13.35 1.20
N SER A 135 6.34 12.39 1.61
CA SER A 135 5.71 11.44 0.67
C SER A 135 4.80 12.15 -0.32
N THR A 136 4.04 13.13 0.16
CA THR A 136 3.14 13.94 -0.67
C THR A 136 3.94 14.85 -1.62
N ALA A 137 5.05 15.44 -1.17
CA ALA A 137 5.95 16.22 -2.02
C ALA A 137 6.53 15.38 -3.17
N ILE A 138 6.96 14.15 -2.89
CA ILE A 138 7.45 13.21 -3.93
C ILE A 138 6.32 12.88 -4.92
N CYS A 139 5.10 12.60 -4.43
CA CYS A 139 3.94 12.36 -5.29
C CYS A 139 3.63 13.57 -6.19
N PHE A 140 3.73 14.79 -5.64
CA PHE A 140 3.54 16.02 -6.41
C PHE A 140 4.62 16.19 -7.48
N GLN A 141 5.89 15.97 -7.14
CA GLN A 141 6.99 16.06 -8.10
C GLN A 141 6.78 15.08 -9.27
N ALA A 142 6.46 13.82 -8.97
CA ALA A 142 6.16 12.82 -9.98
C ALA A 142 4.92 13.20 -10.82
N ALA A 143 3.89 13.77 -10.20
CA ALA A 143 2.69 14.22 -10.90
C ALA A 143 2.87 15.50 -11.74
N VAL A 144 3.97 16.24 -11.54
CA VAL A 144 4.31 17.41 -12.37
C VAL A 144 5.14 16.96 -13.57
N MET A 145 6.20 16.18 -13.33
CA MET A 145 7.18 15.84 -14.35
C MET A 145 6.80 14.61 -15.18
N GLU A 146 6.30 13.55 -14.55
CA GLU A 146 6.12 12.22 -15.18
C GLU A 146 4.81 11.55 -14.75
N VAL A 147 3.66 12.17 -15.06
CA VAL A 147 2.35 11.64 -14.66
C VAL A 147 2.10 10.22 -15.19
N GLN A 148 2.67 9.87 -16.33
CA GLN A 148 2.58 8.55 -16.97
C GLN A 148 3.05 7.41 -16.06
N ASN A 149 4.03 7.65 -15.18
CA ASN A 149 4.55 6.64 -14.27
C ASN A 149 3.77 6.57 -12.95
N LEU A 150 2.85 7.51 -12.72
CA LEU A 150 2.09 7.60 -11.49
C LEU A 150 0.90 6.64 -11.48
N ARG A 151 0.77 5.85 -10.40
CA ARG A 151 -0.39 4.97 -10.22
C ARG A 151 -1.69 5.79 -10.22
N PRO A 152 -2.76 5.35 -10.92
CA PRO A 152 -4.02 6.11 -11.01
C PRO A 152 -4.67 6.47 -9.65
N SER A 153 -4.43 5.66 -8.61
CA SER A 153 -4.89 5.94 -7.26
C SER A 153 -4.24 7.20 -6.66
N TYR A 154 -2.93 7.39 -6.88
CA TYR A 154 -2.21 8.58 -6.40
C TYR A 154 -2.65 9.81 -7.18
N TRP A 155 -2.87 9.69 -8.48
CA TRP A 155 -3.43 10.77 -9.30
C TRP A 155 -4.79 11.26 -8.76
N LYS A 156 -5.72 10.34 -8.46
CA LYS A 156 -7.02 10.69 -7.85
C LYS A 156 -6.87 11.37 -6.50
N PHE A 157 -5.93 10.91 -5.67
CA PHE A 157 -5.63 11.52 -4.38
C PHE A 157 -5.15 12.97 -4.55
N LEU A 158 -4.19 13.22 -5.44
CA LEU A 158 -3.67 14.56 -5.73
C LEU A 158 -4.74 15.49 -6.31
N LEU A 159 -5.58 15.00 -7.22
CA LEU A 159 -6.72 15.77 -7.72
C LEU A 159 -7.69 16.15 -6.61
N ARG A 160 -7.98 15.24 -5.67
CA ARG A 160 -8.85 15.53 -4.54
C ARG A 160 -8.22 16.56 -3.60
N LEU A 161 -6.93 16.44 -3.28
CA LEU A 161 -6.20 17.41 -2.47
C LEU A 161 -6.18 18.81 -3.09
N THR A 162 -5.97 18.88 -4.41
CA THR A 162 -5.85 20.15 -5.14
C THR A 162 -7.16 20.67 -5.71
N ARG A 163 -8.30 20.04 -5.37
CA ARG A 163 -9.64 20.39 -5.92
C ARG A 163 -9.65 20.46 -7.45
N GLY A 164 -8.97 19.53 -8.11
CA GLY A 164 -8.90 19.43 -9.57
C GLY A 164 -7.93 20.42 -10.24
N ARG A 165 -7.20 21.26 -9.49
CA ARG A 165 -6.27 22.23 -10.09
C ARG A 165 -5.11 21.56 -10.83
N PHE A 166 -4.69 20.37 -10.39
CA PHE A 166 -3.61 19.64 -11.06
C PHE A 166 -3.94 19.20 -12.50
N SER A 167 -5.21 19.09 -12.88
CA SER A 167 -5.55 18.72 -14.27
C SER A 167 -5.44 19.89 -15.25
N VAL A 168 -5.47 21.13 -14.76
CA VAL A 168 -5.45 22.37 -15.58
C VAL A 168 -4.08 23.06 -15.58
N MET A 169 -3.02 22.30 -15.33
CA MET A 169 -1.65 22.83 -15.39
C MET A 169 -1.15 22.85 -16.83
N ASN A 170 -0.43 23.92 -17.23
CA ASN A 170 0.20 23.99 -18.54
C ASN A 170 1.43 23.07 -18.60
N ARG A 171 1.21 21.81 -19.00
CA ARG A 171 2.26 20.79 -19.05
C ARG A 171 3.18 20.91 -20.27
N LYS A 172 2.76 21.60 -21.33
CA LYS A 172 3.58 21.80 -22.53
C LYS A 172 4.89 22.51 -22.22
N VAL A 173 4.84 23.49 -21.32
CA VAL A 173 6.03 24.23 -20.87
C VAL A 173 7.03 23.31 -20.17
N LEU A 174 6.55 22.22 -19.56
CA LEU A 174 7.41 21.24 -18.88
C LEU A 174 8.05 20.23 -19.84
N ASP A 175 7.52 20.07 -21.06
CA ASP A 175 8.14 19.20 -22.06
C ASP A 175 9.50 19.73 -22.54
N ALA A 176 9.80 21.02 -22.31
CA ALA A 176 11.13 21.58 -22.52
C ALA A 176 12.22 20.87 -21.69
N PHE A 177 11.85 20.21 -20.60
CA PHE A 177 12.74 19.39 -19.78
C PHE A 177 12.87 17.93 -20.26
N GLY A 178 12.21 17.56 -21.37
CA GLY A 178 12.28 16.21 -21.95
C GLY A 178 11.45 15.15 -21.21
N THR A 179 10.54 15.53 -20.32
CA THR A 179 9.81 14.58 -19.46
C THR A 179 8.46 14.09 -20.02
N GLU A 180 8.12 14.47 -21.25
CA GLU A 180 6.85 14.14 -21.94
C GLU A 180 5.60 14.35 -21.05
N ALA A 181 5.62 15.38 -20.20
CA ALA A 181 4.59 15.64 -19.20
C ALA A 181 3.21 15.85 -19.84
N SER A 182 3.14 16.42 -21.05
CA SER A 182 1.87 16.67 -21.74
C SER A 182 1.22 15.43 -22.36
N ARG A 183 1.95 14.31 -22.52
CA ARG A 183 1.56 13.16 -23.35
C ARG A 183 0.15 12.59 -23.08
N ASN A 184 -0.24 12.50 -21.81
CA ASN A 184 -1.52 11.92 -21.40
C ASN A 184 -2.64 12.97 -21.16
N PHE A 185 -2.36 14.25 -21.41
CA PHE A 185 -3.30 15.34 -21.18
C PHE A 185 -3.69 15.98 -22.50
N LYS A 186 -5.01 16.19 -22.70
CA LYS A 186 -5.51 16.98 -23.84
C LYS A 186 -4.81 18.33 -23.82
N ASP A 187 -4.37 18.84 -24.98
CA ASP A 187 -3.61 20.08 -25.21
C ASP A 187 -4.21 21.33 -24.53
N PHE A 188 -4.15 21.36 -23.21
CA PHE A 188 -4.67 22.43 -22.39
C PHE A 188 -3.61 23.53 -22.33
N CYS A 189 -3.89 24.60 -23.07
CA CYS A 189 -3.18 25.86 -22.92
C CYS A 189 -4.09 26.80 -22.14
N PRO A 190 -3.70 27.27 -20.94
CA PRO A 190 -4.44 28.29 -20.23
C PRO A 190 -4.43 29.59 -21.03
N GLU A 191 -5.51 30.35 -20.93
CA GLU A 191 -5.55 31.73 -21.42
C GLU A 191 -4.72 32.60 -20.49
N LEU A 192 -3.62 33.15 -21.02
CA LEU A 192 -2.67 33.96 -20.29
C LEU A 192 -2.78 35.40 -20.80
N ASP A 193 -2.86 36.37 -19.88
CA ASP A 193 -2.86 37.78 -20.25
C ASP A 193 -1.46 38.18 -20.78
N PRO A 194 -1.35 38.65 -22.04
CA PRO A 194 -0.07 38.98 -22.66
C PRO A 194 0.71 40.06 -21.93
N ARG A 195 0.02 40.89 -21.13
CA ARG A 195 0.66 41.94 -20.34
C ARG A 195 1.63 41.37 -19.29
N TYR A 196 1.45 40.12 -18.91
CA TYR A 196 2.24 39.45 -17.88
C TYR A 196 3.01 38.22 -18.39
N THR A 197 3.07 38.00 -19.71
CA THR A 197 3.83 36.89 -20.31
C THR A 197 5.03 37.39 -21.12
N VAL A 198 6.20 36.76 -20.89
CA VAL A 198 7.45 37.10 -21.58
C VAL A 198 7.45 36.62 -23.04
N PHE A 199 6.65 35.59 -23.35
CA PHE A 199 6.47 35.03 -24.68
C PHE A 199 5.02 35.14 -25.12
N PRO A 200 4.74 35.41 -26.41
CA PRO A 200 3.37 35.43 -26.91
C PRO A 200 2.71 34.06 -26.71
N PRO A 201 1.45 34.00 -26.25
CA PRO A 201 0.76 32.74 -26.06
C PRO A 201 0.61 31.97 -27.39
N GLU A 202 0.70 30.64 -27.35
CA GLU A 202 0.59 29.77 -28.54
C GLU A 202 -0.74 29.91 -29.29
N ARG A 203 -1.79 30.41 -28.61
CA ARG A 203 -3.09 30.72 -29.23
C ARG A 203 -3.19 32.23 -29.51
N PRO A 204 -3.62 32.64 -30.72
CA PRO A 204 -3.99 34.04 -30.94
C PRO A 204 -5.17 34.39 -30.04
N LEU A 205 -5.05 35.49 -29.29
CA LEU A 205 -6.15 36.01 -28.50
C LEU A 205 -7.28 36.43 -29.41
N GLU A 206 -8.46 35.84 -29.22
CA GLU A 206 -9.68 36.41 -29.78
C GLU A 206 -9.95 37.70 -29.00
N LYS A 207 -9.85 38.85 -29.66
CA LYS A 207 -10.13 40.14 -29.05
C LYS A 207 -11.61 40.20 -28.67
N SER A 208 -11.96 39.87 -27.43
CA SER A 208 -13.29 40.20 -26.90
C SER A 208 -13.34 41.70 -26.59
N TRP A 209 -13.59 42.51 -27.61
CA TRP A 209 -14.15 43.84 -27.40
C TRP A 209 -15.67 43.70 -27.33
N ASN A 210 -16.20 43.82 -26.11
CA ASN A 210 -17.42 44.57 -25.76
C ASN A 210 -17.47 44.70 -24.24
#